data_AF-A0A1F6T3N0-F1
#
_entry.id   AF-A0A1F6T3N0-F1
#
_cell.length_a   1.000
_cell.length_b   1.000
_cell.length_c   1.000
_cell.angle_alpha   90.00
_cell.angle_beta   90.00
_cell.angle_gamma   90.00
#
_symmetry.space_group_name_H-M   'P 1'
#
loop_
_entity.id
_entity.type
_entity.pdbx_description
1 polymer ?
#
loop_
_entity_poly.entity_id
_entity_poly.type
_entity_poly.pdbx_seq_one_letter_code
_entity_poly.pdbx_strand_id
1 'polypeptide(L)'
;MAYTYPQPQDIGIAIPATLRPERFRAGFSHGLRGGQLDHVEYFRLSFRMGFRTAKLYLREVRRRRGLIEFPMRARFRQRATGLEHC
;
A
#
# COMPACT_ATOMS: atom_id res chain seq x y z
N MET A 1 -20.75 -11.76 -9.74
CA MET A 1 -20.52 -10.30 -9.56
C MET A 1 -19.03 -10.03 -9.66
N ALA A 2 -18.58 -9.28 -10.67
CA ALA A 2 -17.19 -8.83 -10.72
C ALA A 2 -17.02 -7.71 -9.70
N TYR A 3 -16.18 -7.91 -8.68
CA TYR A 3 -15.88 -6.86 -7.73
C TYR A 3 -14.92 -5.85 -8.39
N THR A 4 -15.44 -4.68 -8.76
CA THR A 4 -14.63 -3.61 -9.34
C THR A 4 -14.03 -2.79 -8.20
N TYR A 5 -12.70 -2.76 -8.13
CA TYR A 5 -12.01 -1.86 -7.21
C TYR A 5 -12.22 -0.40 -7.61
N PRO A 6 -12.39 0.51 -6.64
CA PRO A 6 -12.52 1.93 -6.94
C PRO A 6 -11.24 2.47 -7.58
N GLN A 7 -11.40 3.43 -8.47
CA GLN A 7 -10.31 4.30 -8.92
C GLN A 7 -10.07 5.41 -7.89
N PRO A 8 -8.90 6.07 -7.92
CA PRO A 8 -8.62 7.21 -7.03
C PRO A 8 -9.70 8.30 -7.10
N GLN A 9 -10.21 8.58 -8.31
CA GLN A 9 -11.22 9.61 -8.54
C GLN A 9 -12.55 9.30 -7.84
N ASP A 10 -12.95 8.02 -7.82
CA ASP A 10 -14.23 7.56 -7.26
C ASP A 10 -14.31 7.79 -5.74
N ILE A 11 -13.17 7.96 -5.09
CA ILE A 11 -13.03 8.17 -3.64
C ILE A 11 -12.48 9.56 -3.30
N GLY A 12 -12.49 10.49 -4.26
CA GLY A 12 -12.10 11.89 -4.05
C GLY A 12 -10.60 12.15 -3.97
N ILE A 13 -9.75 11.23 -4.45
CA ILE A 13 -8.29 11.42 -4.45
C ILE A 13 -7.86 12.13 -5.74
N ALA A 14 -7.42 13.38 -5.57
CA ALA A 14 -6.78 14.14 -6.64
C ALA A 14 -5.39 13.58 -6.97
N ILE A 15 -5.11 13.37 -8.25
CA ILE A 15 -3.78 12.98 -8.73
C ILE A 15 -2.98 14.28 -8.99
N PRO A 16 -1.82 14.47 -8.35
CA PRO A 16 -0.97 15.63 -8.63
C PRO A 16 -0.57 15.70 -10.11
N ALA A 17 -0.62 16.90 -10.69
CA ALA A 17 -0.29 17.13 -12.12
C ALA A 17 1.15 16.74 -12.49
N THR A 18 2.05 16.67 -11.51
CA THR A 18 3.44 16.22 -11.70
C THR A 18 3.58 14.71 -11.89
N LEU A 19 2.51 13.93 -11.65
CA LEU A 19 2.51 12.47 -11.77
C LEU A 19 1.77 12.02 -13.02
N ARG A 20 2.27 10.95 -13.65
CA ARG A 20 1.57 10.32 -14.77
C ARG A 20 0.30 9.60 -14.27
N PRO A 21 -0.92 10.02 -14.67
CA PRO A 21 -2.17 9.51 -14.11
C PRO A 21 -2.34 8.00 -14.27
N GLU A 22 -1.93 7.44 -15.39
CA GLU A 22 -2.09 6.02 -15.75
C GLU A 22 -1.24 5.16 -14.81
N ARG A 23 0.00 5.57 -14.57
CA ARG A 23 0.91 4.88 -13.64
C ARG A 23 0.43 4.99 -12.20
N PHE A 24 -0.12 6.14 -11.83
CA PHE A 24 -0.70 6.32 -10.51
C PHE A 24 -1.91 5.38 -10.30
N ARG A 25 -2.85 5.34 -11.25
CA ARG A 25 -4.01 4.43 -11.21
C ARG A 25 -3.58 2.96 -11.16
N ALA A 26 -2.59 2.57 -11.96
CA ALA A 26 -2.03 1.22 -11.94
C ALA A 26 -1.46 0.86 -10.56
N GLY A 27 -0.63 1.75 -9.98
CA GLY A 27 -0.07 1.55 -8.64
C GLY A 27 -1.15 1.47 -7.57
N PHE A 28 -2.18 2.32 -7.66
CA PHE A 28 -3.32 2.32 -6.75
C PHE A 28 -4.09 0.99 -6.81
N SER A 29 -4.48 0.55 -8.02
CA SER A 29 -5.15 -0.74 -8.22
C SER A 29 -4.30 -1.91 -7.72
N HIS A 30 -2.99 -1.89 -7.97
CA HIS A 30 -2.06 -2.92 -7.49
C HIS A 30 -2.03 -3.00 -5.96
N GLY A 31 -1.99 -1.84 -5.30
CA GLY A 31 -2.01 -1.74 -3.84
C GLY A 31 -3.31 -2.25 -3.21
N LEU A 32 -4.45 -2.00 -3.86
CA LEU A 32 -5.78 -2.49 -3.43
C LEU A 32 -5.90 -4.02 -3.52
N ARG A 33 -5.34 -4.63 -4.57
CA ARG A 33 -5.30 -6.09 -4.75
C ARG A 33 -4.35 -6.80 -3.79
N GLY A 34 -3.56 -6.06 -3.01
CA GLY A 34 -2.57 -6.64 -2.10
C GLY A 34 -1.24 -7.01 -2.76
N GLY A 35 -0.97 -6.50 -3.97
CA GLY A 35 0.25 -6.81 -4.73
C GLY A 35 1.55 -6.41 -4.01
N GLN A 36 2.62 -7.15 -4.31
CA GLN A 36 3.98 -6.86 -3.86
C GLN A 36 4.70 -5.95 -4.87
N LEU A 37 5.75 -5.25 -4.42
CA LEU A 37 6.59 -4.41 -5.28
C LEU A 37 7.81 -5.22 -5.74
N ASP A 38 7.59 -6.16 -6.66
CA ASP A 38 8.57 -7.14 -7.16
C ASP A 38 9.16 -6.79 -8.53
N HIS A 39 8.50 -5.93 -9.31
CA HIS A 39 8.99 -5.47 -10.60
C HIS A 39 9.61 -4.06 -10.55
N VAL A 40 10.66 -3.84 -11.36
CA VAL A 40 11.43 -2.58 -11.39
C VAL A 40 10.52 -1.38 -11.75
N GLU A 41 9.55 -1.60 -12.63
CA GLU A 41 8.59 -0.62 -13.10
C GLU A 41 7.73 -0.05 -11.96
N TYR A 42 7.52 -0.83 -10.90
CA TYR A 42 6.74 -0.44 -9.73
C TYR A 42 7.45 0.59 -8.84
N PHE A 43 8.77 0.69 -8.95
CA PHE A 43 9.57 1.66 -8.19
C PHE A 43 9.54 3.07 -8.80
N ARG A 44 8.93 3.25 -9.97
CA ARG A 44 8.70 4.58 -10.56
C ARG A 44 7.82 5.43 -9.64
N LEU A 45 8.18 6.70 -9.47
CA LEU A 45 7.54 7.61 -8.51
C LEU A 45 6.01 7.62 -8.61
N SER A 46 5.45 7.79 -9.81
CA SER A 46 4.00 7.85 -10.01
C SER A 46 3.29 6.57 -9.57
N PHE A 47 3.89 5.40 -9.85
CA PHE A 47 3.34 4.10 -9.43
C PHE A 47 3.43 3.95 -7.91
N ARG A 48 4.61 4.20 -7.33
CA ARG A 48 4.85 4.10 -5.88
C ARG A 48 3.91 5.00 -5.09
N MET A 49 3.63 6.21 -5.59
CA MET A 49 2.66 7.12 -4.98
C MET A 49 1.24 6.55 -5.04
N GLY A 50 0.79 6.05 -6.19
CA GLY A 50 -0.51 5.37 -6.30
C GLY A 50 -0.62 4.20 -5.32
N PHE A 51 0.40 3.35 -5.25
CA PHE A 51 0.46 2.19 -4.35
C PHE A 51 0.38 2.60 -2.88
N ARG A 52 1.16 3.60 -2.47
CA ARG A 52 1.15 4.13 -1.09
C ARG A 52 -0.24 4.67 -0.74
N THR A 53 -0.85 5.40 -1.66
CA THR A 53 -2.20 5.95 -1.47
C THR A 53 -3.24 4.86 -1.26
N ALA A 54 -3.17 3.74 -2.00
CA ALA A 54 -4.04 2.59 -1.79
C ALA A 54 -3.88 1.98 -0.39
N LYS A 55 -2.65 1.86 0.13
CA LYS A 55 -2.42 1.36 1.50
C LYS A 55 -3.01 2.29 2.57
N LEU A 56 -2.89 3.60 2.38
CA LEU A 56 -3.50 4.59 3.28
C LEU A 56 -5.03 4.52 3.25
N TYR A 57 -5.61 4.41 2.04
CA TYR A 57 -7.04 4.22 1.87
C TYR A 57 -7.54 2.94 2.57
N LEU A 58 -6.89 1.79 2.34
CA LEU A 58 -7.26 0.53 2.99
C LEU A 58 -7.15 0.61 4.52
N ARG A 59 -6.11 1.28 5.03
CA ARG A 59 -5.97 1.52 6.47
C ARG A 59 -7.16 2.31 7.01
N GLU A 60 -7.58 3.37 6.32
CA GLU A 60 -8.73 4.17 6.72
C GLU A 60 -10.04 3.38 6.65
N VAL A 61 -10.27 2.62 5.58
CA VAL A 61 -11.46 1.75 5.45
C VAL A 61 -11.51 0.71 6.57
N ARG A 62 -10.38 0.07 6.89
CA ARG A 62 -10.32 -0.92 7.97
C ARG A 62 -10.62 -0.28 9.33
N ARG A 63 -10.09 0.93 9.60
CA ARG A 63 -10.39 1.71 10.82
C ARG A 63 -11.88 1.95 10.97
N ARG A 64 -12.51 2.47 9.92
CA ARG A 64 -13.95 2.77 9.91
C ARG A 64 -14.81 1.53 10.12
N ARG A 65 -14.33 0.36 9.70
CA ARG A 65 -15.01 -0.92 9.86
C ARG A 65 -14.65 -1.68 11.15
N GLY A 66 -13.84 -1.10 12.03
CA GLY A 66 -13.38 -1.78 13.25
C GLY A 66 -12.36 -2.90 13.01
N LEU A 67 -11.84 -3.06 11.78
CA LEU A 67 -10.90 -4.13 11.38
C LEU A 67 -9.43 -3.82 11.74
N ILE A 68 -9.17 -2.91 12.69
CA ILE A 68 -7.83 -2.46 13.10
C ILE A 68 -7.51 -2.80 14.56
N GLU A 69 -8.41 -3.47 15.27
CA GLU A 69 -8.08 -3.99 16.59
C GLU A 69 -7.22 -5.25 16.46
N PHE A 70 -5.91 -5.05 16.31
CA PHE A 70 -4.96 -6.08 16.71
C PHE A 70 -4.99 -6.13 18.24
N PRO A 71 -5.39 -7.26 18.85
CA PRO A 71 -5.48 -7.36 20.31
C PRO A 71 -4.12 -7.23 21.03
N MET A 72 -3.00 -7.11 20.30
CA MET A 72 -1.67 -7.13 20.90
C MET A 72 -0.68 -6.18 20.20
N ARG A 73 -0.15 -5.21 20.96
CA ARG A 73 1.01 -4.39 20.59
C ARG A 73 2.31 -5.08 21.03
N ALA A 74 2.64 -6.23 20.43
CA ALA A 74 3.92 -6.88 20.71
C ALA A 74 5.06 -6.16 19.96
N ARG A 75 6.06 -5.68 20.71
CA ARG A 75 7.34 -5.20 20.15
C ARG A 75 8.27 -6.41 20.02
N PHE A 76 8.44 -6.92 18.80
CA PHE A 76 9.51 -7.88 18.53
C PHE A 76 10.86 -7.15 18.49
N ARG A 77 11.71 -7.38 19.49
CA ARG A 77 13.14 -7.05 19.43
C ARG A 77 13.88 -8.30 18.97
N GLN A 78 14.36 -8.31 17.74
CA GLN A 78 15.30 -9.32 17.28
C GLN A 78 16.70 -8.87 17.71
N ARG A 79 17.29 -9.54 18.71
CA ARG A 79 18.72 -9.39 19.00
C ARG A 79 19.45 -10.26 17.99
N ALA A 80 20.36 -9.67 17.21
CA ALA A 80 21.36 -10.43 16.48
C ALA A 80 22.37 -10.95 17.51
N THR A 81 22.24 -12.20 17.93
CA THR A 81 23.36 -12.91 18.55
C THR A 81 24.33 -13.23 17.41
N GLY A 82 25.37 -12.42 17.28
CA GLY A 82 26.53 -12.82 16.49
C GLY A 82 27.06 -14.13 17.06
N LEU A 83 27.05 -15.18 16.25
CA LEU A 83 27.87 -16.35 16.49
C LEU A 83 29.32 -15.92 16.30
N GLU A 84 30.02 -15.65 17.39
CA GLU A 84 31.48 -15.67 17.39
C GLU A 84 31.92 -17.13 17.46
N HIS A 85 32.25 -17.72 16.31
CA HIS A 85 33.12 -18.88 16.22
C HIS A 85 33.85 -18.83 14.88
N CYS A 86 35.08 -18.33 14.92
CA CYS A 86 36.24 -18.76 14.14
C CYS A 86 37.48 -18.19 14.82
#